data_AF-A0A848XAX8-F1
#
_entry.id   AF-A0A848XAX8-F1
#
_cell.length_a   1.000
_cell.length_b   1.000
_cell.length_c   1.000
_cell.angle_alpha   90.00
_cell.angle_beta   90.00
_cell.angle_gamma   90.00
#
_symmetry.space_group_name_H-M   'P 1'
#
loop_
_entity.id
_entity.type
_entity.pdbx_description
1 polymer ?
#
loop_
_entity_poly.entity_id
_entity_poly.type
_entity_poly.pdbx_seq_one_letter_code
_entity_poly.pdbx_strand_id
1 'polypeptide(L)'
;MRYSVLAVVAFSMAALVLPLQAQDNLTLGVFVTVRAENVPDFEEAARDHAAWHADQNDTQAWPAYQALTGHGEYAILAPNMSFASMDAPTVDMSADVAAWAGHGAAYTETEEMVLWASVPGGNPPPDPNAFPVAQVFEFEIQSNGQPAVMEGIERFSEAMADAPF
;
A
#
# COMPACT_ATOMS: atom_id res chain seq x y z
N MET A 1 -3.70 -24.81 47.39
CA MET A 1 -3.54 -24.88 45.92
C MET A 1 -4.87 -25.29 45.32
N ARG A 2 -5.49 -24.41 44.53
CA ARG A 2 -6.72 -24.70 43.80
C ARG A 2 -6.36 -24.74 42.31
N TYR A 3 -6.69 -25.85 41.64
CA TYR A 3 -6.64 -25.94 40.19
C TYR A 3 -7.99 -25.50 39.64
N SER A 4 -7.98 -24.55 38.72
CA SER A 4 -9.15 -24.18 37.93
C SER A 4 -8.93 -24.67 36.50
N VAL A 5 -9.69 -25.69 36.12
CA VAL A 5 -9.82 -26.15 34.74
C VAL A 5 -10.75 -25.16 34.04
N LEU A 6 -10.25 -24.44 33.04
CA LEU A 6 -11.10 -23.64 32.16
C LEU A 6 -11.70 -24.60 31.13
N ALA A 7 -12.95 -24.99 31.34
CA ALA A 7 -13.76 -25.63 30.32
C ALA A 7 -14.06 -24.57 29.25
N VAL A 8 -13.41 -24.66 28.09
CA VAL A 8 -13.78 -23.90 26.90
C VAL A 8 -15.13 -24.45 26.46
N VAL A 9 -16.19 -23.79 26.90
CA VAL A 9 -17.51 -23.96 26.30
C VAL A 9 -17.41 -23.39 24.91
N ALA A 10 -17.30 -24.29 23.93
CA ALA A 10 -17.45 -23.98 22.52
C ALA A 10 -18.89 -23.48 22.28
N PHE A 11 -19.11 -22.18 22.48
CA PHE A 11 -20.26 -21.51 21.92
C PHE A 11 -19.93 -21.25 20.46
N SER A 12 -20.53 -22.10 19.62
CA SER A 12 -20.68 -21.91 18.20
C SER A 12 -21.39 -20.57 17.93
N MET A 13 -20.63 -19.48 17.94
CA MET A 13 -20.91 -18.39 17.03
C MET A 13 -20.54 -18.93 15.66
N ALA A 14 -21.56 -19.41 14.94
CA ALA A 14 -21.62 -19.14 13.52
C ALA A 14 -21.59 -17.62 13.38
N ALA A 15 -20.39 -17.03 13.54
CA ALA A 15 -20.11 -15.75 12.95
C ALA A 15 -20.53 -15.93 11.50
N LEU A 16 -21.39 -15.03 11.04
CA LEU A 16 -21.44 -14.68 9.64
C LEU A 16 -19.99 -14.36 9.25
N VAL A 17 -19.23 -15.39 8.89
CA VAL A 17 -18.13 -15.28 7.96
C VAL A 17 -18.87 -14.92 6.68
N LEU A 18 -19.24 -13.65 6.57
CA LEU A 18 -19.29 -13.02 5.26
C LEU A 18 -18.00 -13.49 4.62
N PRO A 19 -18.05 -14.19 3.47
CA PRO A 19 -16.82 -14.38 2.74
C PRO A 19 -16.26 -12.97 2.63
N LEU A 20 -15.10 -12.75 3.24
CA LEU A 20 -14.19 -11.73 2.77
C LEU A 20 -13.96 -12.18 1.33
N GLN A 21 -14.87 -11.80 0.42
CA GLN A 21 -14.74 -12.11 -0.98
C GLN A 21 -13.34 -11.61 -1.27
N ALA A 22 -12.46 -12.51 -1.72
CA ALA A 22 -11.08 -12.21 -2.04
C ALA A 22 -11.07 -10.83 -2.70
N GLN A 23 -10.69 -9.81 -1.93
CA GLN A 23 -10.85 -8.46 -2.39
C GLN A 23 -9.65 -8.28 -3.30
N ASP A 24 -9.89 -8.58 -4.56
CA ASP A 24 -8.93 -8.37 -5.62
C ASP A 24 -8.83 -6.86 -5.83
N ASN A 25 -7.62 -6.38 -6.15
CA ASN A 25 -7.28 -4.96 -6.30
C ASN A 25 -7.01 -4.21 -4.98
N LEU A 26 -6.04 -4.75 -4.23
CA LEU A 26 -5.36 -4.07 -3.12
C LEU A 26 -4.22 -3.20 -3.67
N THR A 27 -3.88 -2.14 -2.94
CA THR A 27 -2.67 -1.34 -3.18
C THR A 27 -1.89 -1.25 -1.88
N LEU A 28 -0.63 -1.67 -1.89
CA LEU A 28 0.31 -1.37 -0.83
C LEU A 28 0.99 -0.04 -1.16
N GLY A 29 1.01 0.89 -0.22
CA GLY A 29 1.83 2.09 -0.27
C GLY A 29 2.91 2.04 0.79
N VAL A 30 4.13 2.34 0.40
CA VAL A 30 5.27 2.57 1.28
C VAL A 30 5.62 4.05 1.18
N PHE A 31 5.36 4.79 2.25
CA PHE A 31 5.71 6.20 2.37
C PHE A 31 6.99 6.33 3.15
N VAL A 32 7.97 7.00 2.58
CA VAL A 32 9.27 7.22 3.23
C VAL A 32 9.56 8.70 3.29
N THR A 33 10.08 9.14 4.44
CA THR A 33 10.73 10.45 4.55
C THR A 33 12.23 10.22 4.55
N VAL A 34 12.94 10.89 3.66
CA VAL A 34 14.39 10.76 3.46
C VAL A 34 15.08 12.00 4.04
N ARG A 35 16.23 11.82 4.69
CA ARG A 35 17.05 12.95 5.15
C ARG A 35 17.45 13.80 3.94
N ALA A 36 17.26 15.12 4.01
CA ALA A 36 17.48 16.00 2.87
C ALA A 36 18.88 15.86 2.24
N GLU A 37 19.92 15.62 3.05
CA GLU A 37 21.29 15.40 2.60
C GLU A 37 21.53 14.06 1.87
N ASN A 38 20.64 13.07 2.06
CA ASN A 38 20.77 11.72 1.54
C ASN A 38 19.85 11.43 0.35
N VAL A 39 19.08 12.41 -0.13
CA VAL A 39 18.15 12.23 -1.25
C VAL A 39 18.81 11.58 -2.48
N PRO A 40 20.00 12.04 -2.96
CA PRO A 40 20.65 11.40 -4.10
C PRO A 40 21.02 9.93 -3.85
N ASP A 41 21.55 9.62 -2.67
CA ASP A 41 21.97 8.26 -2.30
C ASP A 41 20.75 7.33 -2.13
N PHE A 42 19.65 7.86 -1.59
CA PHE A 42 18.38 7.16 -1.51
C PHE A 42 17.81 6.83 -2.90
N GLU A 43 17.83 7.77 -3.83
CA GLU A 43 17.32 7.52 -5.19
C GLU A 43 18.16 6.48 -5.94
N GLU A 44 19.47 6.45 -5.73
CA GLU A 44 20.34 5.40 -6.27
C GLU A 44 20.01 4.04 -5.63
N ALA A 45 19.91 3.98 -4.31
CA ALA A 45 19.53 2.78 -3.57
C ALA A 45 18.14 2.23 -3.97
N ALA A 46 17.17 3.09 -4.18
CA ALA A 46 15.82 2.70 -4.63
C ALA A 46 15.87 2.11 -6.04
N ARG A 47 16.71 2.62 -6.94
CA ARG A 47 16.92 2.04 -8.28
C ARG A 47 17.61 0.68 -8.20
N ASP A 48 18.60 0.53 -7.32
CA ASP A 48 19.28 -0.75 -7.11
C ASP A 48 18.33 -1.80 -6.56
N HIS A 49 17.46 -1.44 -5.62
CA HIS A 49 16.43 -2.34 -5.10
C HIS A 49 15.39 -2.72 -6.16
N ALA A 50 14.95 -1.77 -6.98
CA ALA A 50 14.08 -2.06 -8.13
C ALA A 50 14.73 -3.00 -9.16
N ALA A 51 16.03 -2.84 -9.42
CA ALA A 51 16.79 -3.76 -10.27
C ALA A 51 16.90 -5.15 -9.64
N TRP A 52 17.10 -5.23 -8.33
CA TRP A 52 17.09 -6.50 -7.59
C TRP A 52 15.75 -7.23 -7.72
N HIS A 53 14.61 -6.53 -7.62
CA HIS A 53 13.29 -7.11 -7.87
C HIS A 53 13.19 -7.72 -9.27
N ALA A 54 13.68 -7.01 -10.29
CA ALA A 54 13.72 -7.53 -11.66
C ALA A 54 14.56 -8.81 -11.77
N ASP A 55 15.71 -8.90 -11.08
CA ASP A 55 16.55 -10.09 -11.05
C ASP A 55 15.88 -11.27 -10.32
N GLN A 56 14.96 -11.01 -9.38
CA GLN A 56 14.15 -12.04 -8.73
C GLN A 56 12.96 -12.50 -9.60
N ASN A 57 12.82 -11.99 -10.83
CA ASN A 57 11.63 -12.16 -11.67
C ASN A 57 10.35 -11.66 -11.00
N ASP A 58 10.45 -10.60 -10.20
CA ASP A 58 9.27 -9.97 -9.64
C ASP A 58 8.38 -9.41 -10.77
N THR A 59 7.11 -9.77 -10.73
CA THR A 59 6.09 -9.32 -11.68
C THR A 59 5.28 -8.15 -11.14
N GLN A 60 5.43 -7.82 -9.86
CA GLN A 60 4.76 -6.69 -9.23
C GLN A 60 5.38 -5.37 -9.71
N ALA A 61 4.52 -4.42 -10.08
CA ALA A 61 4.97 -3.07 -10.39
C ALA A 61 5.20 -2.27 -9.11
N TRP A 62 6.29 -1.51 -9.07
CA TRP A 62 6.72 -0.68 -7.93
C TRP A 62 7.03 0.77 -8.35
N PRO A 63 6.08 1.54 -8.91
CA PRO A 63 6.30 2.98 -9.14
C PRO A 63 6.70 3.72 -7.87
N ALA A 64 7.65 4.63 -8.02
CA ALA A 64 8.05 5.57 -6.99
C ALA A 64 7.74 7.00 -7.43
N TYR A 65 7.15 7.78 -6.52
CA TYR A 65 6.83 9.20 -6.70
C TYR A 65 7.53 10.01 -5.62
N GLN A 66 8.06 11.18 -5.99
CA GLN A 66 8.54 12.18 -5.04
C GLN A 66 7.44 13.21 -4.79
N ALA A 67 7.23 13.60 -3.54
CA ALA A 67 6.31 14.68 -3.21
C ALA A 67 6.85 16.03 -3.71
N LEU A 68 6.10 16.71 -4.58
CA LEU A 68 6.49 18.00 -5.15
C LEU A 68 6.54 19.14 -4.11
N THR A 69 5.72 19.06 -3.07
CA THR A 69 5.61 20.09 -2.01
C THR A 69 6.44 19.75 -0.78
N GLY A 70 7.17 18.64 -0.81
CA GLY A 70 7.86 18.05 0.33
C GLY A 70 9.37 18.32 0.35
N HIS A 71 10.01 17.92 1.45
CA HIS A 71 11.46 17.91 1.64
C HIS A 71 11.98 16.47 1.85
N GLY A 72 11.87 15.63 0.81
CA GLY A 72 12.43 14.27 0.81
C GLY A 72 11.41 13.17 1.04
N GLU A 73 10.11 13.44 0.91
CA GLU A 73 9.06 12.44 0.99
C GLU A 73 8.86 11.73 -0.35
N TYR A 74 8.78 10.40 -0.30
CA TYR A 74 8.49 9.55 -1.44
C TYR A 74 7.32 8.62 -1.11
N ALA A 75 6.58 8.26 -2.15
CA ALA A 75 5.57 7.21 -2.13
C ALA A 75 5.97 6.13 -3.13
N ILE A 76 6.15 4.91 -2.65
CA ILE A 76 6.37 3.71 -3.47
C ILE A 76 5.08 2.90 -3.42
N LEU A 77 4.47 2.61 -4.56
CA LEU A 77 3.17 1.94 -4.61
C LEU A 77 3.30 0.57 -5.27
N ALA A 78 2.59 -0.42 -4.75
CA ALA A 78 2.36 -1.71 -5.39
C ALA A 78 0.85 -1.91 -5.63
N PRO A 79 0.34 -1.47 -6.79
CA PRO A 79 -1.07 -1.59 -7.14
C PRO A 79 -1.42 -3.00 -7.61
N ASN A 80 -2.72 -3.29 -7.73
CA ASN A 80 -3.28 -4.53 -8.27
C ASN A 80 -2.89 -5.81 -7.51
N MET A 81 -2.60 -5.68 -6.21
CA MET A 81 -2.35 -6.82 -5.35
C MET A 81 -3.66 -7.57 -5.03
N SER A 82 -3.52 -8.82 -4.55
CA SER A 82 -4.61 -9.62 -4.01
C SER A 82 -4.15 -10.29 -2.72
N PHE A 83 -5.08 -10.72 -1.87
CA PHE A 83 -4.69 -11.53 -0.70
C PHE A 83 -3.96 -12.81 -1.11
N ALA A 84 -4.34 -13.43 -2.23
CA ALA A 84 -3.66 -14.61 -2.74
C ALA A 84 -2.21 -14.34 -3.15
N SER A 85 -1.92 -13.18 -3.75
CA SER A 85 -0.54 -12.79 -4.09
C SER A 85 0.28 -12.40 -2.86
N MET A 86 -0.36 -12.04 -1.74
CA MET A 86 0.32 -11.82 -0.46
C MET A 86 0.62 -13.14 0.27
N ASP A 87 -0.26 -14.13 0.16
CA ASP A 87 -0.07 -15.47 0.74
C ASP A 87 0.99 -16.29 -0.02
N ALA A 88 1.18 -15.99 -1.32
CA ALA A 88 2.17 -16.62 -2.19
C ALA A 88 2.90 -15.56 -3.03
N PRO A 89 3.78 -14.75 -2.41
CA PRO A 89 4.46 -13.67 -3.11
C PRO A 89 5.50 -14.24 -4.08
N THR A 90 5.68 -13.56 -5.22
CA THR A 90 6.71 -13.92 -6.22
C THR A 90 8.12 -13.80 -5.63
N VAL A 91 8.32 -12.79 -4.79
CA VAL A 91 9.56 -12.55 -4.05
C VAL A 91 9.35 -12.95 -2.60
N ASP A 92 10.32 -13.67 -2.03
CA ASP A 92 10.31 -13.96 -0.60
C ASP A 92 10.42 -12.67 0.22
N MET A 93 9.44 -12.41 1.08
CA MET A 93 9.35 -11.16 1.84
C MET A 93 10.53 -10.96 2.80
N SER A 94 11.15 -12.04 3.30
CA SER A 94 12.33 -11.90 4.17
C SER A 94 13.58 -11.51 3.39
N ALA A 95 13.72 -12.02 2.16
CA ALA A 95 14.76 -11.61 1.24
C ALA A 95 14.58 -10.15 0.77
N ASP A 96 13.34 -9.74 0.51
CA ASP A 96 13.01 -8.36 0.14
C ASP A 96 13.38 -7.37 1.26
N VAL A 97 12.93 -7.63 2.49
CA VAL A 97 13.28 -6.79 3.65
C VAL A 97 14.81 -6.74 3.85
N ALA A 98 15.52 -7.85 3.66
CA ALA A 98 16.97 -7.88 3.78
C ALA A 98 17.66 -7.07 2.67
N ALA A 99 17.15 -7.11 1.44
CA ALA A 99 17.62 -6.29 0.34
C ALA A 99 17.37 -4.81 0.64
N TRP A 100 16.13 -4.43 1.02
CA TRP A 100 15.78 -3.06 1.37
C TRP A 100 16.66 -2.50 2.50
N ALA A 101 16.91 -3.30 3.53
CA ALA A 101 17.81 -2.94 4.63
C ALA A 101 19.25 -2.68 4.17
N GLY A 102 19.72 -3.40 3.14
CA GLY A 102 21.03 -3.24 2.54
C GLY A 102 21.15 -2.09 1.54
N HIS A 103 20.02 -1.65 0.98
CA HIS A 103 19.97 -0.61 -0.06
C HIS A 103 19.48 0.73 0.49
N GLY A 104 18.22 0.84 0.91
CA GLY A 104 17.54 2.12 1.13
C GLY A 104 17.32 2.53 2.58
N ALA A 105 17.17 1.57 3.50
CA ALA A 105 16.72 1.84 4.87
C ALA A 105 17.68 2.74 5.69
N ALA A 106 18.96 2.80 5.33
CA ALA A 106 19.92 3.66 6.02
C ALA A 106 19.65 5.17 5.81
N TYR A 107 19.00 5.51 4.69
CA TYR A 107 18.77 6.89 4.26
C TYR A 107 17.40 7.43 4.67
N THR A 108 16.50 6.56 5.13
CA THR A 108 15.16 6.93 5.59
C THR A 108 15.17 7.41 7.04
N GLU A 109 14.35 8.41 7.35
CA GLU A 109 14.00 8.87 8.70
C GLU A 109 12.78 8.13 9.23
N THR A 110 11.77 8.03 8.37
CA THR A 110 10.51 7.33 8.66
C THR A 110 10.13 6.47 7.47
N GLU A 111 9.44 5.38 7.78
CA GLU A 111 8.82 4.50 6.80
C GLU A 111 7.47 4.09 7.36
N GLU A 112 6.43 4.23 6.55
CA GLU A 112 5.07 3.84 6.84
C GLU A 112 4.55 2.96 5.70
N MET A 113 3.96 1.83 6.06
CA MET A 113 3.34 0.92 5.11
C MET A 113 1.83 0.89 5.34
N VAL A 114 1.06 1.16 4.28
CA VAL A 114 -0.39 1.19 4.31
C VAL A 114 -0.95 0.31 3.22
N LEU A 115 -1.92 -0.54 3.55
CA LEU A 115 -2.63 -1.38 2.59
C LEU A 115 -4.04 -0.84 2.41
N TRP A 116 -4.36 -0.39 1.20
CA TRP A 116 -5.72 0.01 0.84
C TRP A 116 -6.37 -1.04 -0.03
N ALA A 117 -7.67 -1.25 0.19
CA ALA A 117 -8.48 -2.03 -0.72
C ALA A 117 -9.27 -1.08 -1.63
N SER A 118 -9.32 -1.40 -2.92
CA SER A 118 -10.16 -0.64 -3.84
C SER A 118 -11.63 -0.76 -3.43
N VAL A 119 -12.32 0.37 -3.50
CA VAL A 119 -13.75 0.43 -3.22
C VAL A 119 -14.53 -0.08 -4.44
N PRO A 120 -15.61 -0.86 -4.25
CA PRO A 120 -16.40 -1.39 -5.36
C PRO A 120 -16.89 -0.25 -6.27
N GLY A 121 -16.61 -0.32 -7.57
CA GLY A 121 -16.96 0.73 -8.54
C GLY A 121 -15.94 1.86 -8.68
N GLY A 122 -14.90 1.89 -7.84
CA GLY A 122 -13.74 2.75 -8.05
C GLY A 122 -12.99 2.37 -9.33
N ASN A 123 -12.41 3.37 -9.99
CA ASN A 123 -11.49 3.10 -11.10
C ASN A 123 -10.29 2.33 -10.57
N PRO A 124 -9.83 1.28 -11.27
CA PRO A 124 -8.58 0.63 -10.91
C PRO A 124 -7.45 1.67 -10.93
N PRO A 125 -6.43 1.51 -10.07
CA PRO A 125 -5.25 2.37 -10.14
C PRO A 125 -4.73 2.35 -11.58
N PRO A 126 -4.46 3.52 -12.18
CA PRO A 126 -4.02 3.59 -13.56
C PRO A 126 -2.70 2.85 -13.75
N ASP A 127 -2.31 2.59 -15.01
CA ASP A 127 -0.96 2.11 -15.31
C ASP A 127 0.03 3.07 -14.63
N PRO A 128 0.87 2.56 -13.72
CA PRO A 128 1.78 3.40 -12.95
C PRO A 128 2.81 4.14 -13.81
N ASN A 129 3.00 3.73 -15.07
CA ASN A 129 3.84 4.44 -16.03
C ASN A 129 3.07 5.46 -16.89
N ALA A 130 1.74 5.50 -16.80
CA ALA A 130 0.90 6.36 -17.65
C ALA A 130 0.76 7.80 -17.13
N PHE A 131 1.06 8.06 -15.86
CA PHE A 131 0.86 9.37 -15.24
C PHE A 131 2.14 9.89 -14.57
N PRO A 132 2.72 11.01 -15.05
CA PRO A 132 3.93 11.57 -14.45
C PRO A 132 3.67 12.28 -13.11
N VAL A 133 2.40 12.48 -12.72
CA VAL A 133 1.99 13.13 -11.48
C VAL A 133 0.80 12.38 -10.91
N ALA A 134 0.85 12.11 -9.60
CA ALA A 134 -0.25 11.58 -8.82
C ALA A 134 -0.61 12.55 -7.70
N GLN A 135 -1.89 12.64 -7.36
CA GLN A 135 -2.35 13.33 -6.17
C GLN A 135 -2.93 12.30 -5.21
N VAL A 136 -2.35 12.22 -4.01
CA VAL A 136 -2.78 11.30 -2.95
C VAL A 136 -3.49 12.10 -1.88
N PHE A 137 -4.70 11.67 -1.52
CA PHE A 137 -5.47 12.22 -0.41
C PHE A 137 -5.72 11.14 0.61
N GLU A 138 -5.32 11.40 1.85
CA GLU A 138 -5.61 10.52 2.98
C GLU A 138 -6.61 11.19 3.91
N PHE A 139 -7.61 10.42 4.33
CA PHE A 139 -8.67 10.91 5.21
C PHE A 139 -8.80 9.99 6.42
N GLU A 140 -8.58 10.55 7.60
CA GLU A 140 -9.03 9.92 8.84
C GLU A 140 -10.54 10.11 8.99
N ILE A 141 -11.28 9.01 8.95
CA ILE A 141 -12.74 9.04 9.01
C ILE A 141 -13.24 8.37 10.29
N GLN A 142 -14.25 8.97 10.91
CA GLN A 142 -14.99 8.28 11.96
C GLN A 142 -15.76 7.10 11.34
N SER A 143 -15.93 6.02 12.10
CA SER A 143 -16.55 4.78 11.57
C SER A 143 -17.97 4.98 11.05
N ASN A 144 -18.73 5.94 11.58
CA ASN A 144 -20.05 6.33 11.09
C ASN A 144 -20.03 7.29 9.89
N GLY A 145 -18.88 7.87 9.56
CA GLY A 145 -18.70 8.82 8.46
C GLY A 145 -18.37 8.17 7.10
N GLN A 146 -18.03 6.89 7.09
CA GLN A 146 -17.61 6.17 5.88
C GLN A 146 -18.61 6.29 4.72
N PRO A 147 -19.94 6.12 4.90
CA PRO A 147 -20.88 6.25 3.78
C PRO A 147 -20.87 7.63 3.13
N ALA A 148 -20.80 8.70 3.94
CA ALA A 148 -20.81 10.07 3.45
C ALA A 148 -19.51 10.44 2.71
N VAL A 149 -18.37 9.92 3.19
CA VAL A 149 -17.08 10.12 2.52
C VAL A 149 -17.06 9.39 1.18
N MET A 150 -17.58 8.16 1.14
CA MET A 150 -17.68 7.41 -0.11
C MET A 150 -18.56 8.10 -1.15
N GLU A 151 -19.72 8.60 -0.77
CA GLU A 151 -20.58 9.40 -1.65
C GLU A 151 -19.86 10.67 -2.15
N GLY A 152 -19.05 11.30 -1.30
CA GLY A 152 -18.21 12.44 -1.67
C GLY A 152 -17.15 12.09 -2.71
N ILE A 153 -16.47 10.96 -2.55
CA ILE A 153 -15.43 10.47 -3.47
C ILE A 153 -16.02 10.14 -4.83
N GLU A 154 -17.19 9.50 -4.89
CA GLU A 154 -17.90 9.21 -6.13
C GLU A 154 -18.22 10.50 -6.91
N ARG A 155 -18.84 11.47 -6.24
CA ARG A 155 -19.17 12.78 -6.84
C ARG A 155 -17.94 13.54 -7.31
N PHE A 156 -16.84 13.49 -6.53
CA PHE A 156 -15.58 14.11 -6.94
C PHE A 156 -15.01 13.44 -8.18
N SER A 157 -15.03 12.10 -8.24
CA SER A 157 -14.52 11.34 -9.37
C SER A 157 -15.30 11.62 -10.65
N GLU A 158 -16.64 11.71 -10.57
CA GLU A 158 -17.50 12.12 -11.68
C GLU A 158 -17.17 13.53 -12.16
N ALA A 159 -17.02 14.49 -11.24
CA ALA A 159 -16.67 15.87 -11.59
C ALA A 159 -15.28 16.00 -12.24
N MET A 160 -14.33 15.17 -11.82
CA MET A 160 -12.98 15.14 -12.40
C MET A 160 -12.95 14.49 -13.78
N ALA A 161 -13.81 13.52 -14.07
CA ALA A 161 -13.88 12.89 -15.40
C ALA A 161 -14.25 13.89 -16.51
N ASP A 162 -15.04 14.92 -16.19
CA ASP A 162 -15.47 15.97 -17.12
C ASP A 162 -14.57 17.21 -17.11
N ALA A 163 -13.54 17.25 -16.25
CA ALA A 163 -12.65 18.39 -16.13
C ALA A 163 -11.59 18.39 -17.27
N PRO A 164 -11.38 19.53 -17.96
CA PRO A 164 -10.33 19.64 -18.96
C PRO A 164 -8.98 19.76 -18.26
N PHE A 165 -8.15 18.72 -18.38
CA PHE A 165 -6.73 18.75 -17.99
C PHE A 165 -5.84 18.86 -19.23
#